data_AF-A0A368K5D8-F1
#
_entry.id   AF-A0A368K5D8-F1
#
_cell.length_a   1.000
_cell.length_b   1.000
_cell.length_c   1.000
_cell.angle_alpha   90.00
_cell.angle_beta   90.00
_cell.angle_gamma   90.00
#
_symmetry.space_group_name_H-M   'P 1'
#
loop_
_entity.id
_entity.type
_entity.pdbx_description
1 polymer ?
#
loop_
_entity_poly.entity_id
_entity_poly.type
_entity_poly.pdbx_seq_one_letter_code
_entity_poly.pdbx_strand_id
1 'polypeptide(L)'
;MVNISTETPEQTQARLRRVITRCDLKVYDGTYAFDEFSHAEFAQRARQDALALVRDDEIWSQLVPCTDEGAELFAIWRFHFTEGDDNSGFVGWLANHLKETFGTGVFVVCGQNSRRAGIFDYWGCPAILGVSVLSEVRELVQGS
;
A
#
# COMPACT_ATOMS: atom_id res chain seq x y z
N MET A 1 -1.45 16.39 11.62
CA MET A 1 -1.88 17.71 11.09
C MET A 1 -2.09 17.51 9.60
N VAL A 2 -3.22 17.92 9.02
CA VAL A 2 -3.49 17.77 7.58
C VAL A 2 -2.85 18.96 6.86
N ASN A 3 -1.92 18.73 5.93
CA ASN A 3 -1.30 19.79 5.13
C ASN A 3 -2.16 20.07 3.90
N ILE A 4 -2.67 21.30 3.79
CA ILE A 4 -3.31 21.83 2.57
C ILE A 4 -2.20 22.50 1.76
N SER A 5 -1.84 21.89 0.62
CA SER A 5 -0.77 22.39 -0.26
C SER A 5 -1.30 23.31 -1.35
N THR A 6 -0.57 24.40 -1.64
CA THR A 6 -0.79 25.33 -2.76
C THR A 6 0.22 25.12 -3.89
N GLU A 7 0.86 23.95 -3.95
CA GLU A 7 1.89 23.61 -4.94
C GLU A 7 1.33 23.44 -6.36
N THR A 8 2.16 23.70 -7.37
CA THR A 8 1.88 23.26 -8.75
C THR A 8 2.05 21.73 -8.87
N PRO A 9 1.54 21.10 -9.95
CA PRO A 9 1.75 19.67 -10.20
C PRO A 9 3.24 19.27 -10.21
N GLU A 10 4.11 20.07 -10.82
CA GLU A 10 5.54 19.80 -10.93
C GLU A 10 6.24 19.90 -9.57
N GLN A 11 5.85 20.88 -8.75
CA GLN A 11 6.34 21.03 -7.38
C GLN A 11 5.92 19.83 -6.51
N THR A 12 4.65 19.40 -6.65
CA THR A 12 4.12 18.22 -5.98
C THR A 12 4.91 16.97 -6.38
N GLN A 13 5.12 16.74 -7.67
CA GLN A 13 5.88 15.60 -8.17
C GLN A 13 7.32 15.61 -7.63
N ALA A 14 8.00 16.76 -7.67
CA ALA A 14 9.36 16.88 -7.16
C ALA A 14 9.44 16.63 -5.64
N ARG A 15 8.44 17.10 -4.87
CA ARG A 15 8.34 16.81 -3.43
C ARG A 15 8.13 15.33 -3.18
N LEU A 16 7.15 14.70 -3.84
CA LEU A 16 6.82 13.30 -3.60
C LEU A 16 7.95 12.34 -4.03
N ARG A 17 8.71 12.69 -5.08
CA ARG A 17 9.97 12.00 -5.41
C ARG A 17 11.01 12.06 -4.29
N ARG A 18 11.08 13.16 -3.52
CA ARG A 18 11.95 13.24 -2.32
C ARG A 18 11.34 12.58 -1.09
N VAL A 19 10.02 12.40 -1.04
CA VAL A 19 9.35 11.69 0.06
C VAL A 19 9.59 10.19 -0.07
N ILE A 20 9.43 9.62 -1.27
CA ILE A 20 9.64 8.18 -1.48
C ILE A 20 11.08 7.73 -1.21
N THR A 21 12.09 8.60 -1.39
CA THR A 21 13.48 8.25 -1.06
C THR A 21 13.78 8.25 0.44
N ARG A 22 12.87 8.78 1.26
CA ARG A 22 13.02 8.88 2.72
C ARG A 22 12.03 8.02 3.48
N CYS A 23 11.18 7.26 2.78
CA CYS A 23 10.26 6.33 3.42
C CYS A 23 10.97 5.01 3.77
N ASP A 24 10.48 4.34 4.80
CA ASP A 24 10.84 2.96 5.11
C ASP A 24 9.96 2.04 4.25
N LEU A 25 10.55 1.46 3.20
CA LEU A 25 9.92 0.44 2.35
C LEU A 25 10.15 -0.96 2.94
N LYS A 26 9.07 -1.73 3.08
CA LYS A 26 9.12 -3.17 3.34
C LYS A 26 8.35 -3.89 2.24
N VAL A 27 9.00 -4.84 1.58
CA VAL A 27 8.35 -5.77 0.65
C VAL A 27 8.01 -7.04 1.41
N TYR A 28 6.84 -7.61 1.13
CA TYR A 28 6.41 -8.87 1.71
C TYR A 28 6.60 -9.98 0.69
N ASP A 29 7.24 -11.07 1.11
CA ASP A 29 7.45 -12.23 0.26
C ASP A 29 6.12 -12.98 0.04
N GLY A 30 6.05 -13.66 -1.10
CA GLY A 30 4.87 -14.43 -1.52
C GLY A 30 3.73 -13.57 -2.04
N THR A 31 2.55 -14.18 -2.11
CA THR A 31 1.31 -13.58 -2.60
C THR A 31 0.27 -13.48 -1.50
N TYR A 32 -0.64 -12.53 -1.66
CA TYR A 32 -1.71 -12.26 -0.72
C TYR A 32 -3.04 -12.20 -1.45
N ALA A 33 -4.12 -12.49 -0.76
CA ALA A 33 -5.48 -12.32 -1.27
C ALA A 33 -6.37 -11.69 -0.19
N PHE A 34 -7.48 -11.11 -0.61
CA PHE A 34 -8.55 -10.77 0.31
C PHE A 34 -9.40 -12.01 0.58
N ASP A 35 -9.51 -12.38 1.85
CA ASP A 35 -10.43 -13.40 2.34
C ASP A 35 -11.60 -12.72 3.05
N GLU A 36 -12.81 -13.11 2.69
CA GLU A 36 -14.04 -12.45 3.13
C GLU A 36 -14.89 -13.38 4.00
N PHE A 37 -15.54 -12.81 5.02
CA PHE A 37 -16.43 -13.55 5.90
C PHE A 37 -17.45 -12.62 6.55
N SER A 38 -18.58 -13.19 7.01
CA SER A 38 -19.65 -12.40 7.62
C SER A 38 -19.26 -11.85 9.00
N HIS A 39 -19.97 -10.82 9.47
CA HIS A 39 -19.72 -10.24 10.80
C HIS A 39 -19.85 -11.26 11.93
N ALA A 40 -20.75 -12.24 11.80
CA ALA A 40 -20.98 -13.27 12.80
C ALA A 40 -19.78 -14.23 12.98
N GLU A 41 -18.93 -14.35 11.96
CA GLU A 41 -17.82 -15.31 11.93
C GLU A 41 -16.49 -14.73 12.43
N PHE A 42 -16.45 -13.43 12.79
CA PHE A 42 -15.22 -12.71 13.10
C PHE A 42 -14.32 -13.42 14.12
N ALA A 43 -14.87 -13.83 15.26
CA ALA A 43 -14.09 -14.45 16.32
C ALA A 43 -13.42 -15.76 15.91
N GLN A 44 -13.93 -16.43 14.87
CA GLN A 44 -13.45 -17.72 14.38
C GLN A 44 -12.56 -17.57 13.14
N ARG A 45 -12.81 -16.55 12.31
CA ARG A 45 -12.19 -16.37 10.99
C ARG A 45 -11.06 -15.35 10.97
N ALA A 46 -11.02 -14.39 11.90
CA ALA A 46 -9.96 -13.38 11.92
C ALA A 46 -8.59 -14.03 12.14
N ARG A 47 -7.70 -13.89 11.15
CA ARG A 47 -6.38 -14.50 11.20
C ARG A 47 -5.35 -13.58 11.84
N GLN A 48 -4.47 -14.17 12.65
CA GLN A 48 -3.39 -13.44 13.32
C GLN A 48 -2.29 -12.96 12.36
N ASP A 49 -2.15 -13.61 11.20
CA ASP A 49 -1.18 -13.27 10.17
C ASP A 49 -1.76 -12.34 9.09
N ALA A 50 -2.99 -11.84 9.27
CA ALA A 50 -3.57 -10.83 8.39
C ALA A 50 -2.77 -9.51 8.51
N LEU A 51 -2.39 -8.96 7.36
CA LEU A 51 -1.73 -7.64 7.30
C LEU A 51 -2.74 -6.51 7.55
N ALA A 52 -3.98 -6.71 7.11
CA ALA A 52 -5.07 -5.78 7.32
C ALA A 52 -6.38 -6.51 7.55
N LEU A 53 -7.25 -5.89 8.33
CA LEU A 53 -8.62 -6.31 8.57
C LEU A 53 -9.50 -5.07 8.42
N VAL A 54 -10.31 -5.04 7.38
CA VAL A 54 -11.26 -3.95 7.11
C VAL A 54 -12.67 -4.54 7.04
N ARG A 55 -13.68 -3.72 7.32
CA ARG A 55 -15.07 -4.12 7.14
C ARG A 55 -15.83 -3.03 6.41
N ASP A 56 -16.81 -3.45 5.65
CA ASP A 56 -17.90 -2.59 5.22
C ASP A 56 -19.15 -2.87 6.07
N ASP A 57 -20.31 -2.60 5.50
CA ASP A 57 -21.61 -2.82 6.13
C ASP A 57 -22.06 -4.29 6.13
N GLU A 58 -21.44 -5.15 5.32
CA GLU A 58 -21.88 -6.53 5.08
C GLU A 58 -20.86 -7.58 5.56
N ILE A 59 -19.57 -7.34 5.30
CA ILE A 59 -18.52 -8.33 5.48
C ILE A 59 -17.29 -7.76 6.19
N TRP A 60 -16.49 -8.67 6.72
CA TRP A 60 -15.07 -8.44 6.95
C TRP A 60 -14.29 -8.89 5.73
N SER A 61 -13.23 -8.16 5.42
CA SER A 61 -12.23 -8.51 4.43
C SER A 61 -10.85 -8.46 5.08
N GLN A 62 -10.10 -9.56 5.00
CA GLN A 62 -8.77 -9.67 5.56
C GLN A 62 -7.72 -9.90 4.48
N LEU A 63 -6.65 -9.11 4.49
CA LEU A 63 -5.53 -9.29 3.58
C LEU A 63 -4.54 -10.29 4.17
N VAL A 64 -4.49 -11.50 3.61
CA VAL A 64 -3.76 -12.64 4.19
C VAL A 64 -2.85 -13.31 3.16
N PRO A 65 -1.76 -13.97 3.59
CA PRO A 65 -0.95 -14.80 2.70
C PRO A 65 -1.82 -15.86 2.01
N CYS A 66 -1.65 -16.00 0.70
CA CYS A 66 -2.43 -16.92 -0.14
C CYS A 66 -1.58 -17.49 -1.27
N THR A 67 -1.67 -18.79 -1.52
CA THR A 67 -1.00 -19.50 -2.61
C THR A 67 -1.98 -20.19 -3.57
N ASP A 68 -3.28 -19.92 -3.43
CA ASP A 68 -4.29 -20.46 -4.33
C ASP A 68 -4.28 -19.66 -5.64
N GLU A 69 -3.85 -20.30 -6.72
CA GLU A 69 -3.80 -19.68 -8.05
C GLU A 69 -5.20 -19.38 -8.64
N GLY A 70 -6.26 -19.95 -8.07
CA GLY A 70 -7.64 -19.62 -8.41
C GLY A 70 -8.14 -18.31 -7.78
N ALA A 71 -7.41 -17.78 -6.79
CA ALA A 71 -7.75 -16.53 -6.13
C ALA A 71 -7.16 -15.32 -6.87
N GLU A 72 -7.70 -14.13 -6.58
CA GLU A 72 -7.06 -12.88 -7.00
C GLU A 72 -5.83 -12.62 -6.11
N LEU A 73 -4.65 -12.92 -6.65
CA LEU A 73 -3.38 -12.81 -5.94
C LEU A 73 -2.72 -11.45 -6.15
N PHE A 74 -2.13 -10.92 -5.08
CA PHE A 74 -1.45 -9.64 -5.04
C PHE A 74 -0.01 -9.74 -4.52
N ALA A 75 0.88 -8.94 -5.08
CA ALA A 75 2.18 -8.64 -4.49
C ALA A 75 2.05 -7.43 -3.57
N ILE A 76 2.64 -7.50 -2.37
CA ILE A 76 2.41 -6.53 -1.29
C ILE A 76 3.69 -5.82 -0.86
N TRP A 77 3.59 -4.52 -0.61
CA TRP A 77 4.62 -3.74 0.06
C TRP A 77 4.00 -2.74 1.04
N ARG A 78 4.84 -2.14 1.88
CA ARG A 78 4.44 -1.17 2.90
C ARG A 78 5.41 -0.02 2.98
N PHE A 79 4.87 1.20 3.09
CA PHE A 79 5.62 2.39 3.46
C PHE A 79 5.34 2.81 4.91
N HIS A 80 6.38 3.15 5.65
CA HIS A 80 6.27 4.17 6.72
C HIS A 80 6.90 5.45 6.24
N PHE A 81 6.23 6.57 6.50
CA PHE A 81 6.78 7.88 6.23
C PHE A 81 7.60 8.37 7.43
N THR A 82 8.61 9.19 7.15
CA THR A 82 9.39 9.83 8.19
C THR A 82 8.55 10.92 8.86
N GLU A 83 8.72 11.10 10.18
CA GLU A 83 7.99 12.12 10.92
C GLU A 83 8.27 13.53 10.36
N GLY A 84 7.21 14.31 10.17
CA GLY A 84 7.31 15.66 9.61
C GLY A 84 7.37 15.72 8.08
N ASP A 85 7.40 14.58 7.39
CA ASP A 85 7.28 14.57 5.94
C ASP A 85 5.87 14.99 5.51
N ASP A 86 5.83 15.97 4.61
CA ASP A 86 4.62 16.25 3.86
C ASP A 86 4.49 15.19 2.76
N ASN A 87 3.65 14.18 3.01
CA ASN A 87 3.27 13.13 2.06
C ASN A 87 1.89 13.38 1.42
N SER A 88 1.33 14.59 1.55
CA SER A 88 0.05 14.94 0.91
C SER A 88 0.11 14.71 -0.60
N GLY A 89 -0.80 13.87 -1.12
CA GLY A 89 -0.87 13.49 -2.53
C GLY A 89 -0.06 12.26 -2.92
N PHE A 90 0.69 11.66 -1.99
CA PHE A 90 1.55 10.50 -2.26
C PHE A 90 0.81 9.32 -2.88
N VAL A 91 -0.36 8.97 -2.32
CA VAL A 91 -1.15 7.83 -2.79
C VAL A 91 -1.55 8.01 -4.26
N GLY A 92 -2.11 9.17 -4.61
CA GLY A 92 -2.53 9.46 -5.98
C GLY A 92 -1.36 9.53 -6.95
N TRP A 93 -0.25 10.14 -6.54
CA TRP A 93 0.96 10.23 -7.36
C TRP A 93 1.54 8.87 -7.71
N LEU A 94 1.77 8.00 -6.72
CA LEU A 94 2.35 6.68 -6.96
C LEU A 94 1.39 5.77 -7.73
N ALA A 95 0.09 5.81 -7.43
CA ALA A 95 -0.91 5.06 -8.17
C ALA A 95 -0.94 5.46 -9.66
N ASN A 96 -0.91 6.76 -9.97
CA ASN A 96 -0.87 7.24 -11.34
C ASN A 96 0.43 6.84 -12.06
N HIS A 97 1.58 6.98 -11.39
CA HIS A 97 2.87 6.56 -11.94
C HIS A 97 2.89 5.08 -12.33
N LEU A 98 2.39 4.19 -11.45
CA LEU A 98 2.30 2.76 -11.72
C LEU A 98 1.26 2.44 -12.81
N LYS A 99 0.16 3.19 -12.87
CA LYS A 99 -0.84 3.05 -13.94
C LYS A 99 -0.27 3.42 -15.30
N GLU A 100 0.47 4.52 -15.39
CA GLU A 100 1.11 4.99 -16.64
C GLU A 100 2.22 4.04 -17.09
N THR A 101 2.99 3.48 -16.15
CA THR A 101 4.15 2.63 -16.45
C THR A 101 3.76 1.19 -16.78
N PHE A 102 2.81 0.61 -16.04
CA PHE A 102 2.47 -0.82 -16.14
C PHE A 102 1.01 -1.09 -16.54
N GLY A 103 0.18 -0.05 -16.70
CA GLY A 103 -1.24 -0.22 -16.98
C GLY A 103 -2.04 -0.74 -15.79
N THR A 104 -1.44 -0.83 -14.60
CA THR A 104 -2.02 -1.52 -13.44
C THR A 104 -2.74 -0.57 -12.47
N GLY A 105 -3.76 -1.11 -11.80
CA GLY A 105 -4.31 -0.49 -10.59
C GLY A 105 -3.53 -0.94 -9.35
N VAL A 106 -3.77 -0.25 -8.24
CA VAL A 106 -3.31 -0.64 -6.92
C VAL A 106 -4.44 -0.47 -5.92
N PHE A 107 -4.42 -1.27 -4.86
CA PHE A 107 -5.17 -0.95 -3.65
C PHE A 107 -4.22 -0.42 -2.59
N VAL A 108 -4.76 0.36 -1.65
CA VAL A 108 -4.03 0.89 -0.50
C VAL A 108 -4.85 0.69 0.77
N VAL A 109 -4.23 0.14 1.82
CA VAL A 109 -4.83 0.02 3.15
C VAL A 109 -3.98 0.77 4.17
N CYS A 110 -4.53 1.85 4.72
CA CYS A 110 -3.84 2.67 5.70
C CYS A 110 -4.01 2.12 7.12
N GLY A 111 -2.95 2.22 7.92
CA GLY A 111 -2.96 1.98 9.35
C GLY A 111 -2.22 3.08 10.10
N GLN A 112 -2.34 3.07 11.43
CA GLN A 112 -1.68 4.05 12.31
C GLN A 112 -0.78 3.32 13.30
N ASN A 113 0.49 3.73 13.36
CA ASN A 113 1.42 3.31 14.39
C ASN A 113 2.07 4.54 15.03
N SER A 114 1.48 4.99 16.15
CA SER A 114 1.96 6.16 16.91
C SER A 114 3.39 6.02 17.45
N ARG A 115 3.95 4.81 17.48
CA ARG A 115 5.34 4.56 17.87
C ARG A 115 6.33 4.67 16.70
N ARG A 116 5.86 4.78 15.46
CA ARG A 116 6.69 4.85 14.24
C ARG A 116 6.19 5.94 13.29
N ALA A 117 6.18 7.18 13.77
CA ALA A 117 5.84 8.39 13.01
C ALA A 117 4.39 8.49 12.48
N GLY A 118 3.49 7.59 12.88
CA GLY A 118 2.07 7.68 12.55
C GLY A 118 1.66 6.75 11.41
N ILE A 119 1.18 7.32 10.31
CA ILE A 119 0.48 6.58 9.26
C ILE A 119 1.47 5.68 8.50
N PHE A 120 1.05 4.46 8.23
CA PHE A 120 1.68 3.56 7.29
C PHE A 120 0.64 3.01 6.33
N ASP A 121 1.09 2.64 5.14
CA ASP A 121 0.20 2.16 4.09
C ASP A 121 0.69 0.80 3.61
N TYR A 122 -0.19 -0.19 3.58
CA TYR A 122 -0.03 -1.38 2.73
C TYR A 122 -0.50 -1.06 1.33
N TRP A 123 0.24 -1.55 0.36
CA TRP A 123 -0.03 -1.41 -1.06
C TRP A 123 -0.05 -2.77 -1.71
N GLY A 124 -0.92 -2.95 -2.69
CA GLY A 124 -0.95 -4.17 -3.48
C GLY A 124 -1.23 -3.93 -4.96
N CYS A 125 -0.59 -4.72 -5.80
CA CYS A 125 -0.86 -4.82 -7.23
C CYS A 125 -1.06 -6.31 -7.61
N PRO A 126 -1.71 -6.62 -8.75
CA PRO A 126 -1.82 -8.00 -9.22
C PRO A 126 -0.47 -8.72 -9.24
N ALA A 127 -0.42 -9.93 -8.72
CA ALA A 127 0.81 -10.69 -8.52
C ALA A 127 1.59 -10.91 -9.82
N ILE A 128 0.89 -11.03 -10.95
CA ILE A 128 1.49 -11.17 -12.29
C ILE A 128 2.41 -10.00 -12.67
N LEU A 129 2.17 -8.80 -12.12
CA LEU A 129 3.01 -7.61 -12.32
C LEU A 129 3.95 -7.33 -11.14
N GLY A 130 3.88 -8.15 -10.09
CA GLY A 130 4.55 -7.89 -8.81
C GLY A 130 6.05 -7.67 -8.94
N VAL A 131 6.73 -8.49 -9.74
CA VAL A 131 8.19 -8.36 -9.95
C VAL A 131 8.54 -7.00 -10.56
N SER A 132 7.86 -6.60 -11.64
CA SER A 132 8.12 -5.34 -12.34
C SER A 132 7.76 -4.12 -11.49
N VAL A 133 6.59 -4.14 -10.84
CA VAL A 133 6.14 -3.04 -9.97
C VAL A 133 7.06 -2.89 -8.76
N LEU A 134 7.47 -3.98 -8.12
CA LEU A 134 8.39 -3.91 -6.98
C LEU A 134 9.80 -3.49 -7.38
N SER A 135 10.24 -3.75 -8.62
CA SER A 135 11.50 -3.19 -9.13
C SER A 135 11.40 -1.67 -9.23
N GLU A 136 10.35 -1.17 -9.89
CA GLU A 136 10.12 0.28 -10.04
C GLU A 136 10.01 0.98 -8.68
N VAL A 137 9.25 0.41 -7.74
CA VAL A 137 9.11 0.97 -6.39
C VAL A 137 10.47 1.04 -5.68
N ARG A 138 11.34 0.04 -5.85
CA ARG A 138 12.68 0.05 -5.28
C ARG A 138 13.56 1.11 -5.95
N GLU A 139 13.49 1.26 -7.27
CA GLU A 139 14.23 2.27 -8.02
C GLU A 139 13.83 3.70 -7.58
N LEU A 140 12.53 3.96 -7.42
CA LEU A 140 12.01 5.22 -6.91
C LEU A 140 12.51 5.51 -5.49
N VAL A 141 12.53 4.51 -4.60
CA VAL A 141 13.05 4.64 -3.23
C VAL A 141 14.57 4.89 -3.25
N GLN A 142 15.30 4.33 -4.20
CA GLN A 142 16.74 4.59 -4.38
C GLN A 142 17.01 5.98 -5.01
N GLY A 143 15.98 6.65 -5.54
CA GLY A 143 16.10 7.96 -6.17
C GLY A 143 16.71 7.92 -7.57
N SER A 144 16.58 6.78 -8.27
CA SER A 144 17.01 6.61 -9.66
C SER A 144 15.98 7.14 -10.67
#